data_AF-A9WPT4-F1
#
_entry.id   AF-A9WPT4-F1
#
_cell.length_a   1.000
_cell.length_b   1.000
_cell.length_c   1.000
_cell.angle_alpha   90.00
_cell.angle_beta   90.00
_cell.angle_gamma   90.00
#
_symmetry.space_group_name_H-M   'P 1'
#
loop_
_entity.id
_entity.type
_entity.pdbx_description
1 polymer ?
#
loop_
_entity_poly.entity_id
_entity_poly.type
_entity_poly.pdbx_seq_one_letter_code
_entity_poly.pdbx_strand_id
1 'polypeptide(L)'
;MTEITWTFDPLASRNAYFNLVKLGADAQEYVIDFYGDMHDGVNEGQPSDRMIARWSLLAPLSDRATSGAGYLPVLRLGSEGQPQHESADSSVQRLAIGIPQDIESLRGERPEAARLWRHALREEMADRLQSGWRIAGFDKRGSYLLARG
;
A
#
# COMPACT_ATOMS: atom_id res chain seq x y z
N MET A 1 28.00 2.96 -1.31
CA MET A 1 26.53 2.85 -1.40
C MET A 1 26.08 1.90 -0.31
N THR A 2 25.20 2.34 0.59
CA THR A 2 24.79 1.58 1.78
C THR A 2 23.30 1.21 1.76
N GLU A 3 22.58 1.67 0.74
CA GLU A 3 21.16 1.41 0.54
C GLU A 3 20.82 1.32 -0.96
N ILE A 4 19.71 0.64 -1.27
CA ILE A 4 19.10 0.56 -2.59
C ILE A 4 17.70 1.18 -2.49
N THR A 5 17.32 2.03 -3.44
CA THR A 5 16.01 2.70 -3.47
C THR A 5 15.32 2.46 -4.81
N TRP A 6 14.03 2.12 -4.80
CA TRP A 6 13.22 1.92 -5.99
C TRP A 6 11.74 2.22 -5.70
N THR A 7 10.93 2.28 -6.76
CA THR A 7 9.48 2.48 -6.64
C THR A 7 8.72 1.19 -6.91
N PHE A 8 7.56 1.00 -6.30
CA PHE A 8 6.62 -0.07 -6.70
C PHE A 8 5.16 0.42 -6.68
N ASP A 9 4.27 -0.29 -7.36
CA ASP A 9 2.83 -0.01 -7.34
C ASP A 9 2.23 -0.46 -5.99
N PRO A 10 1.68 0.45 -5.16
CA PRO A 10 1.16 0.10 -3.86
C PRO A 10 -0.18 -0.68 -3.91
N LEU A 11 -0.87 -0.77 -5.05
CA LEU A 11 -2.03 -1.65 -5.21
C LEU A 11 -1.65 -3.08 -5.60
N ALA A 12 -0.41 -3.31 -6.08
CA ALA A 12 0.04 -4.64 -6.43
C ALA A 12 0.42 -5.41 -5.16
N SER A 13 -0.54 -6.12 -4.57
CA SER A 13 -0.41 -6.84 -3.29
C SER A 13 0.83 -7.75 -3.23
N ARG A 14 1.14 -8.45 -4.33
CA ARG A 14 2.34 -9.30 -4.43
C ARG A 14 3.63 -8.49 -4.30
N ASN A 15 3.69 -7.32 -4.93
CA ASN A 15 4.84 -6.41 -4.82
C ASN A 15 4.94 -5.85 -3.41
N ALA A 16 3.83 -5.44 -2.79
CA ALA A 16 3.82 -4.97 -1.42
C ALA A 16 4.37 -6.01 -0.45
N TYR A 17 3.88 -7.25 -0.52
CA TYR A 17 4.35 -8.35 0.32
C TYR A 17 5.83 -8.67 0.08
N PHE A 18 6.28 -8.73 -1.18
CA PHE A 18 7.67 -9.00 -1.49
C PHE A 18 8.61 -7.90 -0.95
N ASN A 19 8.33 -6.63 -1.26
CA ASN A 19 9.17 -5.51 -0.84
C ASN A 19 9.22 -5.38 0.68
N LEU A 20 8.08 -5.47 1.36
CA LEU A 20 8.02 -5.24 2.80
C LEU A 20 8.41 -6.47 3.61
N VAL A 21 7.86 -7.65 3.29
CA VAL A 21 8.00 -8.84 4.14
C VAL A 21 9.17 -9.72 3.72
N LYS A 22 9.43 -9.87 2.40
CA LYS A 22 10.52 -10.73 1.93
C LYS A 22 11.86 -10.02 1.90
N LEU A 23 11.91 -8.77 1.44
CA LEU A 23 13.13 -7.98 1.43
C LEU A 23 13.35 -7.20 2.74
N GLY A 24 12.30 -6.95 3.52
CA GLY A 24 12.40 -6.11 4.72
C GLY A 24 12.55 -4.63 4.41
N ALA A 25 12.38 -4.21 3.15
CA ALA A 25 12.53 -2.83 2.72
C ALA A 25 11.53 -1.93 3.45
N ASP A 26 11.95 -0.70 3.68
CA ASP A 26 11.13 0.30 4.32
C ASP A 26 10.44 1.18 3.28
N ALA A 27 9.15 1.43 3.49
CA ALA A 27 8.35 2.24 2.59
C ALA A 27 7.75 3.40 3.38
N GLN A 28 8.22 4.61 3.08
CA GLN A 28 7.85 5.81 3.86
C GLN A 28 7.25 6.92 3.01
N GLU A 29 7.31 6.81 1.69
CA GLU A 29 6.96 7.91 0.81
C GLU A 29 6.03 7.42 -0.29
N TYR A 30 4.85 8.03 -0.35
CA TYR A 30 3.85 7.83 -1.38
C TYR A 30 3.96 8.97 -2.39
N VAL A 31 4.26 8.65 -3.63
CA VAL A 31 4.36 9.62 -4.72
C VAL A 31 3.16 9.46 -5.64
N ILE A 32 2.40 10.55 -5.77
CA ILE A 32 1.22 10.63 -6.62
C ILE A 32 1.66 10.75 -8.07
N ASP A 33 1.08 9.93 -8.93
CA ASP A 33 1.22 9.95 -10.38
C ASP A 33 2.66 10.06 -10.90
N PHE A 34 3.53 9.18 -10.38
CA PHE A 34 4.98 9.25 -10.56
C PHE A 34 5.45 9.24 -12.02
N TYR A 35 4.77 8.49 -12.89
CA TYR A 35 5.10 8.35 -14.31
C TYR A 35 4.26 9.25 -15.22
N GLY A 36 3.22 9.92 -14.70
CA GLY A 36 2.26 10.69 -15.49
C GLY A 36 1.44 9.84 -16.46
N ASP A 37 1.09 10.43 -17.61
CA ASP A 37 0.33 9.78 -18.68
C ASP A 37 1.11 8.59 -19.26
N MET A 38 0.69 7.37 -18.89
CA MET A 38 1.19 6.12 -19.42
C MET A 38 0.21 5.58 -20.48
N HIS A 39 0.71 5.38 -21.70
CA HIS A 39 -0.05 4.84 -22.85
C HIS A 39 0.26 3.36 -23.11
N ASP A 40 0.82 2.65 -22.13
CA ASP A 40 1.37 1.31 -22.25
C ASP A 40 0.77 0.31 -21.25
N GLY A 41 0.12 -0.73 -21.81
CA GLY A 41 -0.16 -2.00 -21.14
C GLY A 41 -1.18 -1.97 -19.99
N VAL A 42 -0.98 -2.84 -19.00
CA VAL A 42 -1.95 -3.16 -17.91
C VAL A 42 -2.31 -1.95 -17.03
N ASN A 43 -1.57 -0.84 -17.10
CA ASN A 43 -1.81 0.36 -16.28
C ASN A 43 -2.48 1.52 -17.05
N GLU A 44 -2.78 1.32 -18.35
CA GLU A 44 -3.32 2.38 -19.21
C GLU A 44 -4.59 3.01 -18.60
N GLY A 45 -4.64 4.34 -18.62
CA GLY A 45 -5.78 5.12 -18.12
C GLY A 45 -5.89 5.21 -16.59
N GLN A 46 -4.88 4.78 -15.83
CA GLN A 46 -4.86 4.93 -14.37
C GLN A 46 -3.69 5.80 -13.88
N PRO A 47 -3.91 6.60 -12.82
CA PRO A 47 -2.82 7.33 -12.17
C PRO A 47 -1.71 6.38 -11.73
N SER A 48 -0.48 6.82 -11.92
CA SER A 48 0.72 6.02 -11.76
C SER A 48 1.33 6.10 -10.36
N ASP A 49 0.50 6.09 -9.30
CA ASP A 49 1.01 6.26 -7.93
C ASP A 49 2.02 5.17 -7.56
N ARG A 50 3.04 5.57 -6.81
CA ARG A 50 4.15 4.73 -6.39
C ARG A 50 4.48 4.89 -4.92
N MET A 51 4.94 3.80 -4.33
CA MET A 51 5.59 3.81 -3.04
C MET A 51 7.11 3.74 -3.24
N ILE A 52 7.87 4.59 -2.56
CA ILE A 52 9.32 4.51 -2.52
C ILE A 52 9.73 3.49 -1.46
N ALA A 53 10.39 2.42 -1.90
CA ALA A 53 11.01 1.42 -1.04
C ALA A 53 12.51 1.73 -0.89
N ARG A 54 13.02 1.62 0.34
CA ARG A 54 14.42 1.78 0.70
C ARG A 54 14.89 0.51 1.41
N TRP A 55 15.97 -0.10 0.91
CA TRP A 55 16.56 -1.27 1.52
C TRP A 55 17.99 -0.98 1.94
N SER A 56 18.22 -0.96 3.25
CA SER A 56 19.55 -0.81 3.83
C SER A 56 20.31 -2.14 3.73
N LEU A 57 21.53 -2.07 3.19
CA LEU A 57 22.41 -3.24 3.04
C LEU A 57 23.23 -3.51 4.31
N LEU A 58 23.20 -2.58 5.26
CA LEU A 58 23.97 -2.65 6.51
C LEU A 58 23.09 -2.88 7.74
N ALA A 59 21.79 -2.58 7.64
CA ALA A 59 20.86 -2.79 8.74
C ALA A 59 20.43 -4.27 8.80
N PRO A 60 20.17 -4.81 10.01
CA PRO A 60 19.49 -6.09 10.13
C PRO A 60 18.10 -6.01 9.50
N LEU A 61 17.61 -7.14 9.02
CA LEU A 61 16.21 -7.24 8.56
C LEU A 61 15.28 -6.86 9.72
N SER A 62 14.37 -5.93 9.44
CA SER A 62 13.35 -5.54 10.42
C SER A 62 12.33 -6.66 10.57
N ASP A 63 11.89 -6.91 11.81
CA ASP A 63 10.74 -7.78 12.05
C ASP A 63 9.48 -7.06 11.56
N ARG A 64 8.84 -7.61 10.54
CA ARG A 64 7.68 -7.01 9.87
C ARG A 64 6.42 -7.77 10.26
N ALA A 65 5.38 -7.05 10.64
CA ALA A 65 4.10 -7.67 10.94
C ALA A 65 3.54 -8.35 9.69
N THR A 66 3.17 -9.63 9.81
CA THR A 66 2.61 -10.44 8.71
C THR A 66 1.15 -10.83 8.95
N SER A 67 0.57 -10.36 10.07
CA SER A 67 -0.81 -10.60 10.48
C SER A 67 -1.45 -9.28 10.91
N GLY A 68 -2.65 -9.01 10.41
CA GLY A 68 -3.45 -7.85 10.83
C GLY A 68 -4.11 -8.00 12.20
N ALA A 69 -3.83 -9.06 12.96
CA ALA A 69 -4.38 -9.22 14.31
C ALA A 69 -3.98 -8.02 15.21
N GLY A 70 -4.98 -7.33 15.77
CA GLY A 70 -4.78 -6.12 16.58
C GLY A 70 -4.60 -4.83 15.78
N TYR A 71 -4.79 -4.85 14.46
CA TYR A 71 -4.88 -3.67 13.61
C TYR A 71 -6.34 -3.40 13.26
N LEU A 72 -6.78 -2.15 13.39
CA LEU A 72 -8.14 -1.74 13.04
C LEU A 72 -8.21 -1.43 11.54
N PRO A 73 -9.10 -2.08 10.76
CA PRO A 73 -9.27 -1.74 9.35
C PRO A 73 -9.82 -0.31 9.19
N VAL A 74 -9.25 0.42 8.24
CA VAL A 74 -9.71 1.76 7.82
C VAL A 74 -10.04 1.82 6.34
N LEU A 75 -9.54 0.83 5.58
CA LEU A 75 -9.92 0.58 4.21
C LEU A 75 -10.04 -0.92 4.01
N ARG A 76 -11.12 -1.37 3.36
CA ARG A 76 -11.38 -2.80 3.10
C ARG A 76 -12.09 -3.01 1.78
N LEU A 77 -12.12 -4.27 1.36
CA LEU A 77 -12.93 -4.71 0.23
C LEU A 77 -14.41 -4.73 0.62
N GLY A 78 -15.21 -3.95 -0.09
CA GLY A 78 -16.67 -3.95 -0.02
C GLY A 78 -17.28 -5.17 -0.72
N SER A 79 -18.57 -5.40 -0.49
CA SER A 79 -19.30 -6.55 -1.03
C SER A 79 -19.37 -6.61 -2.56
N GLU A 80 -19.24 -5.46 -3.23
CA GLU A 80 -19.27 -5.36 -4.70
C GLU A 80 -17.88 -5.11 -5.29
N GLY A 81 -16.81 -5.33 -4.51
CA GLY A 81 -15.42 -5.17 -4.96
C GLY A 81 -14.88 -3.74 -4.95
N GLN A 82 -15.66 -2.77 -4.46
CA GLN A 82 -15.27 -1.38 -4.27
C GLN A 82 -14.46 -1.19 -2.97
N PRO A 83 -13.63 -0.12 -2.86
CA PRO A 83 -13.07 0.28 -1.58
C PRO A 83 -14.17 0.74 -0.63
N GLN A 84 -14.08 0.34 0.63
CA GLN A 84 -14.95 0.81 1.71
C GLN A 84 -14.09 1.37 2.84
N HIS A 85 -14.30 2.65 3.17
CA HIS A 85 -13.64 3.30 4.29
C HIS A 85 -14.34 2.93 5.61
N GLU A 86 -13.55 2.74 6.64
CA GLU A 86 -14.03 2.56 8.02
C GLU A 86 -13.50 3.69 8.91
N SER A 87 -14.32 4.09 9.87
CA SER A 87 -13.94 5.14 10.82
C SER A 87 -13.03 4.58 11.90
N ALA A 88 -11.94 5.29 12.18
CA ALA A 88 -11.07 5.03 13.31
C ALA A 88 -11.06 6.24 14.25
N ASP A 89 -11.14 5.99 15.55
CA ASP A 89 -10.88 7.03 16.55
C ASP A 89 -9.41 7.46 16.49
N SER A 90 -9.18 8.74 16.76
CA SER A 90 -7.88 9.36 17.03
C SER A 90 -7.01 8.61 18.06
N SER A 91 -7.62 7.86 18.99
CA SER A 91 -6.93 7.05 19.99
C SER A 91 -6.24 5.80 19.43
N VAL A 92 -6.61 5.37 18.22
CA VAL A 92 -6.06 4.17 17.58
C VAL A 92 -4.59 4.40 17.18
N GLN A 93 -3.76 3.38 17.43
CA GLN A 93 -2.32 3.41 17.13
C GLN A 93 -1.90 2.37 16.10
N ARG A 94 -2.80 1.47 15.69
CA ARG A 94 -2.53 0.39 14.73
C ARG A 94 -3.68 0.26 13.74
N LEU A 95 -3.39 0.48 12.47
CA LEU A 95 -4.38 0.50 11.39
C LEU A 95 -4.05 -0.49 10.28
N ALA A 96 -5.06 -1.05 9.65
CA ALA A 96 -4.95 -1.87 8.46
C ALA A 96 -5.59 -1.16 7.27
N ILE A 97 -4.82 -0.96 6.20
CA ILE A 97 -5.30 -0.42 4.93
C ILE A 97 -5.32 -1.58 3.94
N GLY A 98 -6.51 -2.10 3.69
CA GLY A 98 -6.76 -3.17 2.74
C GLY A 98 -6.61 -2.72 1.29
N ILE A 99 -6.22 -3.66 0.42
CA ILE A 99 -6.17 -3.51 -1.03
C ILE A 99 -6.70 -4.79 -1.69
N PRO A 100 -7.09 -4.76 -2.98
CA PRO A 100 -7.40 -5.97 -3.74
C PRO A 100 -6.23 -6.94 -3.75
N GLN A 101 -6.50 -8.25 -3.75
CA GLN A 101 -5.44 -9.26 -3.86
C GLN A 101 -4.78 -9.29 -5.24
N ASP A 102 -5.55 -8.96 -6.28
CA ASP A 102 -5.12 -8.94 -7.67
C ASP A 102 -5.67 -7.68 -8.33
N ILE A 103 -4.87 -6.61 -8.31
CA ILE A 103 -5.26 -5.34 -8.93
C ILE A 103 -5.20 -5.46 -10.45
N GLU A 104 -4.29 -6.28 -10.99
CA GLU A 104 -4.09 -6.45 -12.41
C GLU A 104 -5.34 -7.03 -13.10
N SER A 105 -5.93 -8.08 -12.53
CA SER A 105 -7.21 -8.63 -13.00
C SER A 105 -8.34 -7.61 -12.86
N LEU A 106 -8.39 -6.86 -11.75
CA LEU A 106 -9.42 -5.83 -11.54
C LEU A 106 -9.32 -4.69 -12.57
N ARG A 107 -8.12 -4.32 -13.03
CA ARG A 107 -7.93 -3.32 -14.08
C ARG A 107 -8.54 -3.74 -15.41
N GLY A 108 -8.42 -5.03 -15.77
CA GLY A 108 -8.98 -5.56 -17.01
C GLY A 108 -10.50 -5.75 -16.93
N GLU A 109 -11.00 -6.29 -15.83
CA GLU A 109 -12.41 -6.65 -15.69
C GLU A 109 -13.29 -5.45 -15.30
N ARG A 110 -12.79 -4.59 -14.41
CA ARG A 110 -13.55 -3.48 -13.81
C ARG A 110 -12.68 -2.23 -13.62
N PRO A 111 -12.28 -1.54 -14.72
CA PRO A 111 -11.37 -0.40 -14.68
C PRO A 111 -11.77 0.70 -13.71
N GLU A 112 -13.07 1.03 -13.64
CA GLU A 112 -13.60 2.04 -12.72
C GLU A 112 -13.40 1.64 -11.25
N ALA A 113 -13.58 0.36 -10.91
CA ALA A 113 -13.34 -0.12 -9.55
C ALA A 113 -11.86 -0.01 -9.19
N ALA A 114 -10.95 -0.37 -10.11
CA ALA A 114 -9.52 -0.20 -9.91
C ALA A 114 -9.11 1.28 -9.75
N ARG A 115 -9.77 2.21 -10.46
CA ARG A 115 -9.58 3.65 -10.28
C ARG A 115 -10.07 4.12 -8.92
N LEU A 116 -11.22 3.67 -8.45
CA LEU A 116 -11.70 3.96 -7.09
C LEU A 116 -10.70 3.49 -6.03
N TRP A 117 -10.17 2.28 -6.19
CA TRP A 117 -9.13 1.74 -5.31
C TRP A 117 -7.85 2.58 -5.29
N ARG A 118 -7.43 3.11 -6.44
CA ARG A 118 -6.27 4.02 -6.54
C ARG A 118 -6.49 5.27 -5.70
N HIS A 119 -7.64 5.91 -5.85
CA HIS A 119 -7.96 7.13 -5.10
C HIS A 119 -8.10 6.85 -3.60
N ALA A 120 -8.84 5.81 -3.21
CA ALA A 120 -9.02 5.46 -1.81
C ALA A 120 -7.70 5.11 -1.13
N LEU A 121 -6.83 4.33 -1.80
CA LEU A 121 -5.50 4.03 -1.25
C LEU A 121 -4.63 5.29 -1.13
N ARG A 122 -4.69 6.19 -2.11
CA ARG A 122 -3.96 7.46 -2.08
C ARG A 122 -4.36 8.30 -0.88
N GLU A 123 -5.66 8.51 -0.67
CA GLU A 123 -6.19 9.25 0.48
C GLU A 123 -5.71 8.63 1.79
N GLU A 124 -5.83 7.31 1.94
CA GLU A 124 -5.49 6.65 3.20
C GLU A 124 -3.98 6.60 3.48
N MET A 125 -3.14 6.41 2.44
CA MET A 125 -1.70 6.27 2.59
C MET A 125 -0.97 7.61 2.65
N ALA A 126 -1.27 8.54 1.75
CA ALA A 126 -0.55 9.81 1.68
C ALA A 126 -0.72 10.59 2.98
N ASP A 127 -1.96 10.74 3.45
CA ASP A 127 -2.28 11.50 4.66
C ASP A 127 -1.63 10.89 5.90
N ARG A 128 -1.63 9.56 6.02
CA ARG A 128 -1.06 8.87 7.19
C ARG A 128 0.45 8.92 7.23
N LEU A 129 1.12 8.67 6.09
CA LEU A 129 2.57 8.75 6.02
C LEU A 129 3.05 10.19 6.32
N GLN A 130 2.36 11.20 5.80
CA GLN A 130 2.64 12.60 6.13
C GLN A 130 2.35 12.93 7.61
N SER A 131 1.37 12.27 8.22
CA SER A 131 1.01 12.42 9.64
C SER A 131 1.88 11.58 10.59
N GLY A 132 2.98 11.01 10.12
CA GLY A 132 3.97 10.29 10.93
C GLY A 132 3.64 8.83 11.24
N TRP A 133 2.63 8.24 10.60
CA TRP A 133 2.41 6.79 10.65
C TRP A 133 3.52 6.07 9.87
N ARG A 134 3.92 4.90 10.35
CA ARG A 134 4.92 4.06 9.69
C ARG A 134 4.32 2.73 9.27
N ILE A 135 4.78 2.20 8.13
CA ILE A 135 4.39 0.86 7.67
C ILE A 135 5.17 -0.18 8.50
N ALA A 136 4.45 -0.86 9.39
CA ALA A 136 4.99 -1.92 10.24
C ALA A 136 5.07 -3.27 9.51
N GLY A 137 4.32 -3.46 8.43
CA GLY A 137 4.36 -4.67 7.63
C GLY A 137 3.20 -4.79 6.64
N PHE A 138 2.95 -6.02 6.20
CA PHE A 138 1.90 -6.34 5.24
C PHE A 138 1.31 -7.72 5.54
N ASP A 139 -0.01 -7.78 5.69
CA ASP A 139 -0.76 -9.03 5.85
C ASP A 139 -0.92 -9.72 4.49
N LYS A 140 -0.70 -11.05 4.46
CA LYS A 140 -0.93 -11.91 3.29
C LYS A 140 -2.35 -11.83 2.73
N ARG A 141 -3.32 -11.34 3.52
CA ARG A 141 -4.70 -11.10 3.06
C ARG A 141 -4.85 -9.86 2.17
N GLY A 142 -3.81 -9.04 2.03
CA GLY A 142 -3.79 -7.85 1.19
C GLY A 142 -3.99 -6.58 2.00
N SER A 143 -3.23 -6.36 3.06
CA SER A 143 -3.36 -5.13 3.86
C SER A 143 -2.02 -4.59 4.34
N TYR A 144 -1.80 -3.30 4.12
CA TYR A 144 -0.72 -2.58 4.78
C TYR A 144 -1.04 -2.41 6.26
N LEU A 145 -0.06 -2.72 7.11
CA LEU A 145 -0.18 -2.60 8.55
C LEU A 145 0.59 -1.37 8.99
N LEU A 146 -0.12 -0.35 9.47
CA LEU A 146 0.44 0.92 9.89
C LEU A 146 0.42 1.02 11.42
N ALA A 147 1.49 1.57 11.98
CA ALA A 147 1.58 1.85 13.40
C ALA A 147 2.03 3.30 13.64
N ARG A 148 1.53 3.88 14.74
CA ARG A 148 1.92 5.19 15.24
C ARG A 148 2.43 5.05 16.67
N GLY A 149 3.66 5.51 16.91
CA GLY A 149 4.34 5.44 18.21
C GLY A 149 5.65 6.19 18.16
#